data_AF-A0A0R1WRD1-F1
#
_entry.id   AF-A0A0R1WRD1-F1
#
_cell.length_a   1.000
_cell.length_b   1.000
_cell.length_c   1.000
_cell.angle_alpha   90.00
_cell.angle_beta   90.00
_cell.angle_gamma   90.00
#
_symmetry.space_group_name_H-M   'P 1'
#
loop_
_entity.id
_entity.type
_entity.pdbx_description
1 polymer ?
#
loop_
_entity_poly.entity_id
_entity_poly.type
_entity_poly.pdbx_seq_one_letter_code
_entity_poly.pdbx_strand_id
1 'polypeptide(L)' 'MNKKLQQNLSSEEIKNLVDKIIKDDTTTIIKNGKNYYLQNGTVELVINSFNYRLITANKI' A
#
# COMPACT_ATOMS: atom_id res chain seq x y z
N MET A 1 11.40 11.40 8.45
CA MET A 1 10.07 11.86 8.01
C MET A 1 9.99 11.64 6.50
N ASN A 2 9.46 10.49 6.06
CA ASN A 2 9.60 10.05 4.66
C ASN A 2 8.53 10.66 3.76
N LYS A 3 9.02 11.31 2.70
CA LYS A 3 8.29 11.95 1.60
C LYS A 3 7.59 10.92 0.68
N LYS A 4 6.52 11.40 0.03
CA LYS A 4 5.81 10.91 -1.17
C LYS A 4 4.56 10.04 -0.96
N LEU A 5 3.48 10.73 -0.58
CA LEU A 5 2.26 10.80 -1.38
C LEU A 5 2.10 12.27 -1.79
N GLN A 6 2.10 12.58 -3.08
CA GLN A 6 1.84 13.93 -3.59
C GLN A 6 0.32 14.23 -3.68
N GLN A 7 -0.47 13.57 -2.84
CA GLN A 7 -1.90 13.81 -2.64
C GLN A 7 -2.14 13.84 -1.12
N ASN A 8 -2.81 14.87 -0.63
CA ASN A 8 -3.14 15.07 0.78
C ASN A 8 -4.26 14.10 1.22
N LEU A 9 -4.01 12.79 1.17
CA LEU A 9 -4.92 11.81 1.72
C LEU A 9 -4.82 11.83 3.25
N SER A 10 -5.96 11.90 3.91
CA SER A 10 -6.08 11.70 5.34
C SER A 10 -5.70 10.27 5.73
N SER A 11 -5.37 10.07 7.00
CA SER A 11 -5.09 8.74 7.54
C SER A 11 -6.25 7.76 7.36
N GLU A 12 -7.49 8.24 7.34
CA GLU A 12 -8.69 7.43 7.13
C GLU A 12 -8.84 7.00 5.67
N GLU A 13 -8.59 7.91 4.72
CA GLU A 13 -8.57 7.57 3.29
C GLU A 13 -7.47 6.56 2.96
N ILE A 14 -6.30 6.69 3.59
CA ILE A 14 -5.21 5.71 3.44
C ILE A 14 -5.65 4.34 3.97
N LYS A 15 -6.29 4.28 5.13
CA LYS A 15 -6.80 3.01 5.69
C LYS A 15 -7.83 2.37 4.77
N ASN A 16 -8.82 3.15 4.32
CA ASN A 16 -9.87 2.65 3.43
C ASN A 16 -9.29 2.15 2.10
N LEU A 17 -8.29 2.84 1.56
CA LEU A 17 -7.58 2.43 0.34
C LEU A 17 -6.84 1.11 0.55
N VAL A 18 -6.08 0.98 1.64
CA VAL A 18 -5.36 -0.26 1.99
C VAL A 18 -6.33 -1.42 2.17
N ASP A 19 -7.42 -1.21 2.90
CA ASP A 19 -8.44 -2.23 3.16
C ASP A 19 -9.09 -2.72 1.86
N LYS A 20 -9.39 -1.80 0.93
CA LYS A 20 -9.93 -2.14 -0.38
C LYS A 20 -8.95 -3.00 -1.17
N ILE A 21 -7.67 -2.64 -1.19
CA ILE A 21 -6.65 -3.33 -1.99
C ILE A 21 -6.37 -4.74 -1.43
N ILE A 22 -6.28 -4.89 -0.12
CA ILE A 22 -6.03 -6.20 0.50
C ILE A 22 -7.18 -7.18 0.27
N LYS A 23 -8.42 -6.68 0.18
CA LYS A 23 -9.63 -7.49 -0.03
C LYS A 23 -9.98 -7.72 -1.51
N ASP A 24 -9.26 -7.08 -2.42
CA ASP A 24 -9.50 -7.23 -3.86
C ASP A 24 -8.71 -8.43 -4.39
N ASP A 25 -9.43 -9.45 -4.86
CA ASP A 25 -8.85 -10.70 -5.38
C ASP A 25 -8.01 -10.48 -6.65
N THR A 26 -8.13 -9.32 -7.31
CA THR A 26 -7.29 -8.94 -8.45
C THR A 26 -5.96 -8.33 -8.04
N THR A 27 -5.76 -8.05 -6.74
CA THR A 27 -4.51 -7.52 -6.22
C THR A 27 -3.40 -8.55 -6.31
N THR A 28 -2.34 -8.19 -7.03
CA THR A 28 -1.11 -8.97 -7.03
C THR A 28 -0.33 -8.68 -5.75
N ILE A 29 -0.02 -9.72 -4.98
CA ILE A 29 0.76 -9.62 -3.74
C ILE A 29 2.07 -10.39 -3.87
N ILE A 30 3.19 -9.68 -3.79
CA ILE A 30 4.54 -10.27 -3.89
C ILE A 30 5.30 -9.97 -2.61
N LYS A 31 5.84 -11.01 -1.96
CA LYS A 31 6.79 -10.83 -0.87
C LYS A 31 8.22 -10.84 -1.42
N ASN A 32 8.96 -9.76 -1.19
CA ASN A 32 10.39 -9.72 -1.49
C ASN A 32 11.17 -9.13 -0.29
N GLY A 33 12.04 -9.95 0.29
CA GLY A 33 12.79 -9.61 1.49
C GLY A 33 11.88 -9.22 2.66
N LYS A 34 12.04 -7.99 3.15
CA LYS A 34 11.34 -7.45 4.33
C LYS A 34 10.00 -6.77 3.99
N ASN A 35 9.54 -6.83 2.74
CA ASN A 35 8.37 -6.10 2.28
C ASN A 35 7.41 -6.99 1.48
N TYR A 36 6.12 -6.69 1.62
CA TYR A 36 5.07 -7.03 0.67
C TYR A 36 4.87 -5.87 -0.29
N TYR A 37 4.79 -6.18 -1.58
CA TYR A 37 4.47 -5.28 -2.67
C TYR A 37 3.09 -5.67 -3.18
N LEU A 38 2.13 -4.77 -3.07
CA LEU A 38 0.76 -4.98 -3.53
C LEU A 38 0.52 -4.08 -4.73
N GLN A 39 0.01 -4.63 -5.83
CA GLN A 39 -0.35 -3.91 -7.04
C GLN A 39 -1.82 -4.16 -7.36
N ASN A 40 -2.60 -3.09 -7.49
CA ASN A 40 -4.01 -3.11 -7.84
C ASN A 40 -4.31 -1.95 -8.81
N GLY A 41 -4.41 -2.24 -10.11
CA GLY A 41 -4.60 -1.23 -11.13
C GLY A 41 -3.48 -0.17 -11.12
N THR A 42 -3.84 1.09 -10.83
CA THR A 42 -2.86 2.19 -10.73
C THR A 42 -2.36 2.42 -9.29
N VAL A 43 -2.74 1.57 -8.33
CA VAL A 43 -2.31 1.72 -6.94
C VAL A 43 -1.23 0.71 -6.60
N GLU A 44 -0.18 1.19 -5.95
CA GLU A 44 0.91 0.39 -5.43
C GLU A 44 1.06 0.62 -3.93
N LEU A 45 1.08 -0.46 -3.15
CA LEU A 45 1.38 -0.41 -1.72
C LEU A 45 2.66 -1.17 -1.42
N VAL A 46 3.44 -0.65 -0.47
CA VAL A 46 4.57 -1.36 0.12
C VAL A 46 4.32 -1.47 1.60
N ILE A 47 4.29 -2.70 2.12
CA ILE A 47 4.00 -3.02 3.51
C ILE A 47 5.18 -3.79 4.09
N ASN A 48 5.63 -3.45 5.29
CA ASN A 48 6.66 -4.22 5.96
C ASN A 48 6.15 -5.63 6.31
N SER A 49 6.88 -6.68 5.97
CA SER A 49 6.43 -8.05 6.18
C SER A 49 6.54 -8.55 7.62
N PHE A 50 7.28 -7.85 8.48
CA PHE A 50 7.50 -8.23 9.87
C PHE A 50 6.44 -7.65 10.80
N ASN A 51 6.08 -6.37 10.62
CA ASN A 51 5.14 -5.67 11.50
C ASN A 51 3.91 -5.09 10.76
N TYR A 52 3.74 -5.42 9.49
CA TYR A 52 2.59 -5.02 8.66
C TYR A 52 2.36 -3.50 8.56
N ARG A 53 3.39 -2.69 8.86
CA ARG A 53 3.30 -1.24 8.70
C ARG A 53 3.34 -0.86 7.23
N LEU A 54 2.41 -0.01 6.80
CA LEU A 54 2.44 0.63 5.50
C LEU A 54 3.68 1.53 5.40
N ILE A 55 4.53 1.26 4.42
CA ILE A 55 5.75 2.02 4.10
C ILE A 55 5.44 3.05 3.00
N THR A 56 4.71 2.62 1.98
CA THR A 56 4.36 3.46 0.83
C THR A 56 2.96 3.09 0.36
N ALA A 57 2.18 4.12 -0.01
CA ALA A 57 1.00 3.97 -0.83
C ALA A 57 1.17 4.96 -1.98
N ASN A 58 1.05 4.52 -3.21
CA ASN A 58 1.26 5.34 -4.39
C ASN A 58 0.11 5.11 -5.38
N LYS A 59 -0.28 6.16 -6.09
CA LYS A 59 -1.26 6.08 -7.18
C LYS A 59 -0.59 6.67 -8.43
N ILE A 60 -0.40 5.82 -9.44
CA ILE A 60 0.12 6.15 -10.78
C ILE A 60 -0.95 6.95 -11.53
#